data_AF-A0A916PXB5-F1
#
_entry.id   AF-A0A916PXB5-F1
#
_cell.length_a   1.000
_cell.length_b   1.000
_cell.length_c   1.000
_cell.angle_alpha   90.00
_cell.angle_beta   90.00
_cell.angle_gamma   90.00
#
_symmetry.space_group_name_H-M   'P 1'
#
loop_
_entity.id
_entity.type
_entity.pdbx_description
1 polymer ?
#
loop_
_entity_poly.entity_id
_entity_poly.type
_entity_poly.pdbx_seq_one_letter_code
_entity_poly.pdbx_strand_id
1 'polypeptide(L)'
;MSDPLQPQFAEVLTLIKTAQQKVIATANQELIKLYWSVGKYISDRLSTSEWGQKAIKQLATFIQSQEPSLKGFEKHNLYRMRQFYETYPNPEIVSSLLTQLSWTQRKVLRSN
;
A
#
# COMPACT_ATOMS: atom_id res chain seq x y z
N MET A 1 -23.25 3.27 -40.69
CA MET A 1 -23.22 4.60 -40.05
C MET A 1 -22.90 4.38 -38.59
N SER A 2 -21.84 5.00 -38.07
CA SER A 2 -21.50 4.95 -36.65
C SER A 2 -22.64 5.59 -35.85
N ASP A 3 -22.93 5.08 -34.65
CA ASP A 3 -23.93 5.67 -33.76
C ASP A 3 -23.48 7.11 -33.40
N PRO A 4 -24.28 8.15 -33.71
CA PRO A 4 -23.91 9.53 -33.46
C PRO A 4 -23.70 9.85 -31.97
N LEU A 5 -24.18 8.99 -31.05
CA LEU A 5 -24.03 9.14 -29.61
C LEU A 5 -22.74 8.49 -29.05
N GLN A 6 -22.03 7.70 -29.86
CA GLN A 6 -20.84 6.97 -29.43
C GLN A 6 -19.73 7.86 -28.86
N PRO A 7 -19.46 9.08 -29.39
CA PRO A 7 -18.49 10.00 -28.79
C PRO A 7 -18.88 10.44 -27.37
N GLN A 8 -20.15 10.79 -27.15
CA GLN A 8 -20.64 11.23 -25.83
C GLN A 8 -20.58 10.09 -24.81
N PHE A 9 -20.87 8.86 -25.22
CA PHE A 9 -20.69 7.69 -24.35
C PHE A 9 -19.22 7.43 -24.01
N ALA A 10 -18.29 7.67 -24.94
CA ALA A 10 -16.86 7.57 -24.69
C ALA A 10 -16.35 8.63 -23.69
N GLU A 11 -16.92 9.84 -23.71
CA GLU A 11 -16.64 10.88 -22.72
C GLU A 11 -17.07 10.44 -21.31
N VAL A 12 -18.27 9.87 -21.16
CA VAL A 12 -18.74 9.32 -19.88
C VAL A 12 -17.81 8.22 -19.37
N LEU A 13 -17.38 7.30 -20.24
CA LEU A 13 -16.42 6.26 -19.88
C LEU A 13 -15.07 6.84 -19.44
N THR A 14 -14.63 7.93 -20.06
CA THR A 14 -13.40 8.64 -19.68
C THR A 14 -13.53 9.22 -18.28
N LEU A 15 -14.64 9.93 -17.99
CA LEU A 15 -14.89 10.48 -16.66
C LEU A 15 -14.89 9.41 -15.57
N ILE A 16 -15.55 8.27 -15.82
CA ILE A 16 -15.58 7.13 -14.88
C ILE A 16 -14.15 6.61 -14.63
N LYS A 17 -13.38 6.37 -15.68
CA LYS A 17 -12.02 5.83 -15.58
C LYS A 17 -11.09 6.79 -14.85
N THR A 18 -11.17 8.08 -15.14
CA THR A 18 -10.37 9.11 -14.47
C THR A 18 -10.70 9.19 -12.98
N ALA A 19 -11.99 9.15 -12.61
CA ALA A 19 -12.41 9.14 -11.22
C ALA A 19 -11.87 7.90 -10.48
N GLN A 20 -12.01 6.70 -11.07
CA GLN A 20 -11.49 5.46 -10.49
C GLN A 20 -9.97 5.49 -10.32
N GLN A 21 -9.24 5.98 -11.32
CA GLN A 21 -7.78 6.13 -11.25
C GLN A 21 -7.36 7.04 -10.10
N LYS A 22 -8.07 8.16 -9.91
CA LYS A 22 -7.79 9.09 -8.80
C LYS A 22 -8.00 8.42 -7.44
N VAL A 23 -9.10 7.69 -7.27
CA VAL A 23 -9.37 6.93 -6.03
C VAL A 23 -8.27 5.92 -5.75
N ILE A 24 -7.86 5.14 -6.75
CA ILE A 24 -6.78 4.15 -6.61
C ILE A 24 -5.46 4.83 -6.25
N ALA A 25 -5.13 5.95 -6.89
CA ALA A 25 -3.90 6.69 -6.60
C ALA A 25 -3.87 7.19 -5.15
N THR A 26 -4.97 7.77 -4.67
CA THR A 26 -5.09 8.22 -3.28
C THR A 26 -5.02 7.04 -2.29
N ALA A 27 -5.70 5.93 -2.58
CA ALA A 27 -5.65 4.74 -1.73
C ALA A 27 -4.24 4.16 -1.64
N ASN A 28 -3.51 4.08 -2.76
CA ASN A 28 -2.12 3.62 -2.78
C ASN A 28 -1.20 4.53 -1.98
N GLN A 29 -1.43 5.85 -2.02
CA GLN A 29 -0.66 6.80 -1.23
C GLN A 29 -0.84 6.55 0.27
N GLU A 30 -2.08 6.37 0.72
CA GLU A 30 -2.36 6.05 2.12
C GLU A 30 -1.80 4.69 2.53
N LEU A 31 -1.84 3.69 1.62
CA LEU A 31 -1.31 2.36 1.90
C LEU A 31 0.22 2.39 2.13
N ILE A 32 0.96 3.15 1.33
CA ILE A 32 2.42 3.30 1.49
C ILE A 32 2.74 4.03 2.80
N LYS A 33 2.01 5.09 3.15
CA LYS A 33 2.16 5.79 4.45
C LYS A 33 1.87 4.85 5.62
N LEU A 34 0.84 4.02 5.50
CA LEU A 34 0.50 3.00 6.49
C LEU A 34 1.66 2.02 6.67
N TYR A 35 2.18 1.46 5.58
CA TYR A 35 3.30 0.51 5.63
C TYR A 35 4.55 1.10 6.25
N TRP A 36 4.87 2.36 5.92
CA TRP A 36 5.96 3.08 6.56
C TRP A 36 5.74 3.24 8.06
N SER A 37 4.53 3.67 8.46
CA SER A 37 4.17 3.92 9.87
C SER A 37 4.18 2.64 10.71
N VAL A 38 3.69 1.53 10.15
CA VAL A 38 3.80 0.20 10.77
C VAL A 38 5.26 -0.21 10.90
N GLY A 39 6.07 0.01 9.86
CA GLY A 39 7.51 -0.23 9.90
C GLY A 39 8.22 0.53 11.01
N LYS A 40 7.93 1.82 11.14
CA LYS A 40 8.41 2.68 12.23
C LYS A 40 8.03 2.12 13.58
N TYR A 41 6.75 1.81 13.78
CA TYR A 41 6.25 1.29 15.03
C TYR A 41 6.96 -0.02 15.44
N ILE A 42 7.14 -0.94 14.50
CA ILE A 42 7.87 -2.19 14.74
C ILE A 42 9.34 -1.91 15.10
N SER A 43 10.02 -1.05 14.36
CA SER A 43 11.43 -0.73 14.59
C SER A 43 11.65 -0.07 15.96
N ASP A 44 10.80 0.89 16.33
CA ASP A 44 10.86 1.58 17.62
C ASP A 44 10.65 0.60 18.79
N ARG A 45 9.70 -0.33 18.71
CA ARG A 45 9.45 -1.32 19.76
C ARG A 45 10.58 -2.34 19.93
N LEU A 46 11.26 -2.67 18.82
CA LEU A 46 12.40 -3.59 18.86
C LEU A 46 13.65 -2.88 19.42
N SER A 47 13.83 -1.59 19.14
CA SER A 47 14.98 -0.82 19.64
C SER A 47 14.89 -0.52 21.13
N THR A 48 13.68 -0.33 21.68
CA THR A 48 13.44 -0.15 23.12
C THR A 48 13.50 -1.46 23.92
N SER A 49 13.79 -2.60 23.26
CA SER A 49 13.74 -3.95 23.86
C SER A 49 12.39 -4.35 24.47
N GLU A 50 11.33 -3.58 24.21
CA GLU A 50 9.95 -3.94 24.61
C GLU A 50 9.49 -5.19 23.86
N TRP A 51 9.96 -5.36 22.61
CA TRP A 51 9.61 -6.48 21.76
C TRP A 51 10.79 -7.44 21.57
N GLY A 52 10.56 -8.72 21.87
CA GLY A 52 11.54 -9.80 21.66
C GLY A 52 11.55 -10.35 20.22
N GLN A 53 12.43 -11.31 19.96
CA GLN A 53 12.68 -11.91 18.63
C GLN A 53 11.42 -12.47 17.91
N LYS A 54 10.36 -12.80 18.67
CA LYS A 54 9.12 -13.38 18.13
C LYS A 54 7.99 -12.37 17.94
N ALA A 55 8.18 -11.10 18.31
CA ALA A 55 7.11 -10.10 18.33
C ALA A 55 6.45 -9.90 16.96
N ILE A 56 7.22 -9.84 15.87
CA ILE A 56 6.65 -9.71 14.51
C ILE A 56 5.79 -10.92 14.13
N LYS A 57 6.18 -12.14 14.55
CA LYS A 57 5.36 -13.34 14.32
C LYS A 57 4.06 -13.25 15.11
N GLN A 58 4.12 -12.84 16.38
CA GLN A 58 2.94 -12.68 17.23
C GLN A 58 1.99 -11.61 16.68
N LEU A 59 2.52 -10.49 16.19
CA LEU A 59 1.74 -9.43 15.54
C LEU A 59 1.01 -9.94 14.30
N ALA A 60 1.70 -10.67 13.41
CA ALA A 60 1.05 -11.25 12.23
C ALA A 60 -0.08 -12.22 12.62
N THR A 61 0.15 -13.09 13.60
CA THR A 61 -0.87 -14.01 14.10
C THR A 61 -2.04 -13.28 14.74
N PHE A 62 -1.79 -12.21 15.49
CA PHE A 62 -2.82 -11.37 16.08
C PHE A 62 -3.68 -10.70 15.01
N ILE A 63 -3.07 -10.07 14.01
CA ILE A 63 -3.82 -9.42 12.92
C ILE A 63 -4.68 -10.44 12.19
N GLN A 64 -4.12 -11.60 11.83
CA GLN A 64 -4.86 -12.65 11.12
C GLN A 64 -6.01 -13.25 11.95
N SER A 65 -5.89 -13.28 13.28
CA SER A 65 -6.95 -13.81 14.14
C SER A 65 -8.09 -12.81 14.35
N GLN A 66 -7.78 -11.50 14.41
CA GLN A 66 -8.79 -10.45 14.54
C GLN A 66 -9.47 -10.14 13.20
N GLU A 67 -8.69 -10.09 12.11
CA GLU A 67 -9.16 -9.67 10.79
C GLU A 67 -8.73 -10.67 9.71
N PRO A 68 -9.39 -11.83 9.58
CA PRO A 68 -8.92 -12.89 8.68
C PRO A 68 -8.93 -12.52 7.20
N SER A 69 -9.76 -11.54 6.81
CA SER A 69 -9.88 -11.04 5.44
C SER A 69 -8.79 -10.02 5.08
N LEU A 70 -8.08 -9.49 6.07
CA LEU A 70 -7.07 -8.45 5.89
C LEU A 70 -5.76 -9.07 5.36
N LYS A 71 -5.44 -8.75 4.11
CA LYS A 71 -4.23 -9.25 3.41
C LYS A 71 -3.08 -8.25 3.49
N GLY A 72 -1.85 -8.73 3.33
CA GLY A 72 -0.66 -7.87 3.25
C GLY A 72 0.03 -7.60 4.61
N PHE A 73 -0.47 -8.18 5.70
CA PHE A 73 0.11 -8.07 7.05
C PHE A 73 0.65 -9.40 7.57
N GLU A 74 0.98 -10.32 6.66
CA GLU A 74 1.68 -11.54 6.98
C GLU A 74 3.08 -11.23 7.51
N LYS A 75 3.65 -12.18 8.28
CA LYS A 75 4.97 -12.02 8.92
C LYS A 75 6.02 -11.41 7.98
N HIS A 76 6.15 -11.93 6.76
CA HIS A 76 7.15 -11.46 5.80
C HIS A 76 6.92 -10.01 5.33
N ASN A 77 5.66 -9.60 5.17
CA ASN A 77 5.32 -8.23 4.80
C ASN A 77 5.56 -7.25 5.95
N LEU A 78 5.34 -7.65 7.21
CA LEU A 78 5.71 -6.85 8.38
C LEU A 78 7.23 -6.62 8.48
N TYR A 79 8.05 -7.63 8.15
CA TYR A 79 9.51 -7.43 8.05
C TYR A 79 9.88 -6.44 6.94
N ARG A 80 9.21 -6.52 5.78
CA ARG A 80 9.42 -5.57 4.68
C ARG A 80 9.01 -4.15 5.07
N MET A 81 7.91 -3.97 5.80
CA MET A 81 7.49 -2.68 6.34
C MET A 81 8.55 -2.10 7.28
N ARG A 82 9.06 -2.92 8.21
CA ARG A 82 10.16 -2.53 9.10
C ARG A 82 11.40 -2.10 8.31
N GLN A 83 11.82 -2.92 7.36
CA GLN A 83 12.97 -2.62 6.49
C GLN A 83 12.75 -1.34 5.69
N PHE A 84 11.53 -1.13 5.18
CA PHE A 84 11.15 0.07 4.43
C PHE A 84 11.34 1.34 5.27
N TYR A 85 10.90 1.33 6.53
CA TYR A 85 11.17 2.42 7.45
C TYR A 85 12.67 2.58 7.74
N GLU A 86 13.38 1.50 8.08
CA GLU A 86 14.80 1.56 8.43
C GLU A 86 15.67 2.05 7.26
N THR A 87 15.26 1.76 6.02
CA THR A 87 15.94 2.22 4.80
C THR A 87 15.64 3.69 4.50
N TYR A 88 14.41 4.13 4.78
CA TYR A 88 13.93 5.49 4.48
C TYR A 88 13.29 6.13 5.72
N PRO A 89 14.06 6.46 6.76
CA PRO A 89 13.51 6.96 8.02
C PRO A 89 13.00 8.40 7.92
N ASN A 90 13.32 9.12 6.84
CA ASN A 90 12.80 10.47 6.62
C ASN A 90 11.42 10.41 5.92
N PRO A 91 10.34 10.91 6.56
CA PRO A 91 8.99 10.90 5.97
C PRO A 91 8.87 11.71 4.67
N GLU A 92 9.73 12.70 4.44
CA GLU A 92 9.74 13.46 3.18
C GLU A 92 10.13 12.60 1.98
N ILE A 93 10.99 11.59 2.19
CA ILE A 93 11.39 10.63 1.17
C ILE A 93 10.21 9.71 0.82
N VAL A 94 9.36 9.39 1.78
CA VAL A 94 8.13 8.62 1.51
C VAL A 94 7.22 9.43 0.60
N SER A 95 7.03 10.73 0.87
CA SER A 95 6.23 11.62 0.02
C SER A 95 6.78 11.76 -1.41
N SER A 96 8.10 11.78 -1.58
CA SER A 96 8.71 11.83 -2.92
C SER A 96 8.59 10.48 -3.66
N LEU A 97 8.80 9.36 -2.96
CA LEU A 97 8.58 8.01 -3.50
C LEU A 97 7.12 7.77 -3.90
N LEU A 98 6.16 8.30 -3.13
CA LEU A 98 4.72 8.29 -3.45
C LEU A 98 4.42 8.97 -4.80
N THR A 99 5.15 10.04 -5.10
CA THR A 99 4.97 10.81 -6.33
C THR A 99 5.54 10.03 -7.54
N GLN A 100 6.64 9.29 -7.34
CA GLN A 100 7.32 8.51 -8.39
C GLN A 100 6.73 7.11 -8.62
N LEU A 101 6.14 6.48 -7.60
CA LEU A 101 5.55 5.12 -7.68
C LEU A 101 4.10 5.11 -8.21
N SER A 102 3.55 6.27 -8.56
CA SER A 102 2.18 6.43 -9.08
C SER A 102 1.92 5.71 -10.42
N TRP A 103 2.94 5.13 -11.07
CA TRP A 103 2.81 4.49 -12.38
C TRP A 103 3.27 3.02 -12.48
N THR A 104 4.03 2.47 -11.52
CA THR A 104 4.70 1.15 -11.71
C THR A 104 3.96 -0.07 -11.17
N GLN A 105 2.85 0.06 -10.42
CA GLN A 105 2.15 -1.12 -9.86
C GLN A 105 0.97 -1.67 -10.69
N ARG A 106 0.83 -1.29 -11.98
CA ARG A 106 -0.20 -1.90 -12.85
C ARG A 106 0.19 -3.22 -13.52
N LYS A 107 1.40 -3.78 -13.31
CA LYS A 107 1.85 -5.00 -14.02
C LYS A 107 2.11 -6.27 -13.19
N VAL A 108 1.83 -6.32 -11.89
CA VAL A 108 2.10 -7.53 -11.07
C VAL A 108 0.85 -8.31 -10.65
N LEU A 109 -0.37 -7.86 -10.98
CA LEU A 109 -1.62 -8.60 -10.67
C LEU A 109 -2.42 -9.05 -11.91
N ARG A 110 -1.73 -9.45 -12.97
CA ARG A 110 -2.29 -10.33 -14.02
C ARG A 110 -1.25 -11.37 -14.42
N SER A 111 -1.05 -12.35 -13.55
CA SER A 111 -0.65 -13.69 -13.97
C SER A 111 -1.92 -14.41 -14.45
N ASN A 112 -2.04 -14.57 -15.77
CA ASN A 112 -2.70 -15.76 -16.33
C ASN A 112 -1.65 -16.87 -16.37
#